data_AF-A0AAV9THQ8-F1
#
_entry.id   AF-A0AAV9THQ8-F1
#
_cell.length_a   1.000
_cell.length_b   1.000
_cell.length_c   1.000
_cell.angle_alpha   90.00
_cell.angle_beta   90.00
_cell.angle_gamma   90.00
#
_symmetry.space_group_name_H-M   'P 1'
#
loop_
_entity.id
_entity.type
_entity.pdbx_description
1 polymer ?
#
loop_
_entity_poly.entity_id
_entity_poly.type
_entity_poly.pdbx_seq_one_letter_code
_entity_poly.pdbx_strand_id
1 'polypeptide(L)'
;MAYDRDEFVRLLTDYYNFCNRVFWNATVVQAPAGGWPSINQETLAALKRNDTVIDLLRHIPYVNYREGDSSLAPFLMKDTPITDYRSGDLQKKIREGRIEGIAAPTTGQDPPIPPSCAAIAISPGRNGYEVILDTDDGYVYWGDADGQHDEHAPALNGTLKERFGGDPANEWRLAGFNVYEPADFFELCKERYRELSWIGLGPEYMSVMRRNMNWEYESEPDSDSDPEDDFSHNKIARKMKKAGWPGDGEGHDWDRTRFENLLDQGNDAEE
;
A
#
# COMPACT_ATOMS: atom_id res chain seq x y z
N MET A 1 -2.90 19.67 7.93
CA MET A 1 -4.32 19.70 7.52
C MET A 1 -5.18 19.44 8.77
N ALA A 2 -6.50 19.59 8.71
CA ALA A 2 -7.35 18.98 9.75
C ALA A 2 -7.73 17.58 9.26
N TYR A 3 -7.57 16.56 10.10
CA TYR A 3 -7.98 15.20 9.77
C TYR A 3 -9.51 15.12 9.57
N ASP A 4 -9.91 14.48 8.47
CA ASP A 4 -11.30 14.15 8.14
C ASP A 4 -11.41 12.65 7.88
N ARG A 5 -12.09 11.94 8.79
CA ARG A 5 -12.28 10.49 8.72
C ARG A 5 -13.06 10.10 7.48
N ASP A 6 -14.15 10.79 7.18
CA ASP A 6 -15.09 10.36 6.15
C ASP A 6 -14.46 10.59 4.76
N GLU A 7 -13.69 11.67 4.61
CA GLU A 7 -12.91 11.91 3.40
C GLU A 7 -11.79 10.87 3.22
N PHE A 8 -11.04 10.55 4.28
CA PHE A 8 -10.02 9.49 4.20
C PHE A 8 -10.62 8.12 3.85
N VAL A 9 -11.74 7.75 4.48
CA VAL A 9 -12.47 6.51 4.19
C VAL A 9 -12.92 6.47 2.74
N ARG A 10 -13.41 7.59 2.20
CA ARG A 10 -13.82 7.71 0.79
C ARG A 10 -12.64 7.50 -0.15
N LEU A 11 -11.52 8.17 0.10
CA LEU A 11 -10.29 8.07 -0.70
C LEU A 11 -9.70 6.65 -0.67
N LEU A 12 -9.58 6.05 0.52
CA LEU A 12 -9.10 4.67 0.68
C LEU A 12 -10.02 3.67 -0.02
N THR A 13 -11.34 3.84 0.10
CA THR A 13 -12.33 3.02 -0.61
C THR A 13 -12.15 3.10 -2.12
N ASP A 14 -11.99 4.32 -2.65
CA ASP A 14 -11.80 4.53 -4.07
C ASP A 14 -10.52 3.84 -4.58
N TYR A 15 -9.41 3.99 -3.85
CA TYR A 15 -8.16 3.31 -4.18
C TYR A 15 -8.27 1.78 -4.07
N TYR A 16 -8.92 1.25 -3.04
CA TYR A 16 -9.15 -0.19 -2.91
C TYR A 16 -9.98 -0.75 -4.07
N ASN A 17 -11.01 -0.02 -4.51
CA ASN A 17 -11.79 -0.42 -5.67
C ASN A 17 -10.97 -0.36 -6.95
N PHE A 18 -10.11 0.63 -7.11
CA PHE A 18 -9.13 0.69 -8.20
C PHE A 18 -8.23 -0.55 -8.21
N CYS A 19 -7.55 -0.85 -7.10
CA CYS A 19 -6.70 -2.04 -6.99
C CYS A 19 -7.46 -3.34 -7.26
N ASN A 20 -8.73 -3.40 -6.85
CA ASN A 20 -9.58 -4.56 -7.10
C ASN A 20 -9.86 -4.77 -8.60
N ARG A 21 -10.19 -3.70 -9.32
CA ARG A 21 -10.40 -3.73 -10.77
C ARG A 21 -9.13 -4.14 -11.51
N VAL A 22 -7.97 -3.66 -11.05
CA VAL A 22 -6.69 -3.88 -11.72
C VAL A 22 -6.10 -5.25 -11.41
N PHE A 23 -5.97 -5.68 -10.15
CA PHE A 23 -5.18 -6.88 -9.82
C PHE A 23 -5.65 -7.74 -8.63
N TRP A 24 -6.33 -7.22 -7.61
CA TRP A 24 -6.66 -8.06 -6.43
C TRP A 24 -7.65 -9.20 -6.70
N ASN A 25 -8.63 -9.00 -7.59
CA ASN A 25 -9.72 -9.97 -7.80
C ASN A 25 -10.37 -10.43 -6.47
N ALA A 26 -10.57 -9.49 -5.56
CA ALA A 26 -11.09 -9.68 -4.21
C ALA A 26 -12.41 -8.92 -4.02
N THR A 27 -12.95 -8.91 -2.80
CA THR A 27 -14.15 -8.13 -2.49
C THR A 27 -13.84 -7.05 -1.46
N VAL A 28 -13.93 -5.78 -1.85
CA VAL A 28 -13.85 -4.64 -0.93
C VAL A 28 -15.19 -4.53 -0.18
N VAL A 29 -15.15 -4.53 1.15
CA VAL A 29 -16.32 -4.51 2.03
C VAL A 29 -16.32 -3.24 2.87
N GLN A 30 -17.43 -2.53 2.81
CA GLN A 30 -17.65 -1.30 3.58
C GLN A 30 -17.96 -1.59 5.04
N ALA A 31 -17.56 -0.68 5.92
CA ALA A 31 -17.93 -0.75 7.32
C ALA A 31 -19.46 -0.58 7.50
N PRO A 32 -20.08 -1.28 8.47
CA PRO A 32 -21.45 -0.97 8.89
C PRO A 32 -21.57 0.48 9.36
N ALA A 33 -22.79 1.03 9.44
CA ALA A 33 -23.03 2.41 9.87
C ALA A 33 -22.48 2.75 11.27
N GLY A 34 -22.41 1.77 12.17
CA GLY A 34 -21.76 1.90 13.49
C GLY A 34 -20.34 1.37 13.54
N GLY A 35 -19.71 1.16 12.37
CA GLY A 35 -18.41 0.56 12.20
C GLY A 35 -18.32 -0.93 12.59
N TRP A 36 -17.14 -1.51 12.42
CA TRP A 36 -16.85 -2.92 12.74
C TRP A 36 -16.87 -3.18 14.26
N PRO A 37 -17.81 -3.98 14.79
CA PRO A 37 -17.93 -4.17 16.24
C PRO A 37 -16.73 -4.90 16.87
N SER A 38 -16.01 -5.69 16.08
CA SER A 38 -14.79 -6.40 16.49
C SER A 38 -13.56 -5.49 16.62
N ILE A 39 -13.64 -4.22 16.22
CA ILE A 39 -12.56 -3.24 16.28
C ILE A 39 -12.91 -2.20 17.34
N ASN A 40 -12.24 -2.27 18.48
CA ASN A 40 -12.44 -1.37 19.61
C ASN A 40 -11.20 -1.31 20.52
N GLN A 41 -11.21 -0.39 21.48
CA GLN A 41 -10.12 -0.15 22.42
C GLN A 41 -9.69 -1.41 23.18
N GLU A 42 -10.61 -2.29 23.56
CA GLU A 42 -10.29 -3.52 24.29
C GLU A 42 -9.56 -4.52 23.38
N THR A 43 -10.09 -4.75 22.17
CA THR A 43 -9.53 -5.71 21.22
C THR A 43 -8.15 -5.32 20.70
N LEU A 44 -7.87 -4.01 20.59
CA LEU A 44 -6.64 -3.45 20.04
C LEU A 44 -5.75 -2.77 21.09
N ALA A 45 -6.00 -3.00 22.39
CA ALA A 45 -5.36 -2.29 23.49
C ALA A 45 -3.82 -2.28 23.42
N ALA A 46 -3.22 -3.38 22.98
CA ALA A 46 -1.76 -3.52 22.88
C ALA A 46 -1.12 -2.57 21.85
N LEU A 47 -1.90 -2.03 20.89
CA LEU A 47 -1.42 -1.02 19.95
C LEU A 47 -1.29 0.37 20.59
N LYS A 48 -1.89 0.60 21.76
CA LYS A 48 -1.85 1.87 22.50
C LYS A 48 -2.30 3.08 21.64
N ARG A 49 -3.35 2.89 20.83
CA ARG A 49 -3.93 3.93 19.96
C ARG A 49 -4.98 4.77 20.68
N ASN A 50 -5.11 6.03 20.28
CA ASN A 50 -6.14 6.91 20.81
C ASN A 50 -7.53 6.58 20.20
N ASP A 51 -8.58 7.18 20.76
CA ASP A 51 -9.95 6.93 20.32
C ASP A 51 -10.19 7.34 18.86
N THR A 52 -9.53 8.39 18.37
CA THR A 52 -9.64 8.85 16.98
C THR A 52 -9.15 7.80 15.99
N VAL A 53 -8.01 7.15 16.28
CA VAL A 53 -7.47 6.06 15.46
C VAL A 53 -8.36 4.83 15.54
N ILE A 54 -8.84 4.44 16.74
CA ILE A 54 -9.74 3.30 16.86
C ILE A 54 -11.03 3.55 16.09
N ASP A 55 -11.58 4.76 16.16
CA ASP A 55 -12.76 5.15 15.39
C ASP A 55 -12.49 5.10 13.87
N LEU A 56 -11.34 5.57 13.39
CA LEU A 56 -10.94 5.41 12.00
C LEU A 56 -10.91 3.94 11.56
N LEU A 57 -10.12 3.10 12.25
CA LEU A 57 -9.95 1.68 11.90
C LEU A 57 -11.28 0.93 11.92
N ARG A 58 -12.19 1.35 12.79
CA ARG A 58 -13.55 0.80 12.87
C ARG A 58 -14.42 1.15 11.65
N HIS A 59 -14.09 2.20 10.89
CA HIS A 59 -14.91 2.71 9.78
C HIS A 59 -14.26 2.59 8.39
N ILE A 60 -12.98 2.20 8.28
CA ILE A 60 -12.37 1.95 6.96
C ILE A 60 -12.96 0.72 6.26
N PRO A 61 -12.93 0.69 4.91
CA PRO A 61 -13.17 -0.53 4.17
C PRO A 61 -12.06 -1.56 4.42
N TYR A 62 -12.41 -2.83 4.26
CA TYR A 62 -11.45 -3.92 4.28
C TYR A 62 -11.71 -4.88 3.12
N VAL A 63 -10.72 -5.69 2.77
CA VAL A 63 -10.82 -6.62 1.65
C VAL A 63 -11.07 -8.03 2.18
N ASN A 64 -12.06 -8.72 1.63
CA ASN A 64 -12.23 -10.15 1.85
C ASN A 64 -11.34 -10.89 0.87
N TYR A 65 -10.35 -11.59 1.40
CA TYR A 65 -9.45 -12.49 0.70
C TYR A 65 -9.55 -13.90 1.30
N ARG A 66 -9.05 -14.92 0.60
CA ARG A 66 -9.23 -16.32 1.00
C ARG A 66 -8.53 -16.59 2.36
N GLU A 67 -9.19 -17.39 3.18
CA GLU A 67 -8.69 -17.99 4.44
C GLU A 67 -8.52 -17.08 5.67
N GLY A 68 -8.67 -15.75 5.56
CA GLY A 68 -8.58 -14.85 6.71
C GLY A 68 -7.19 -14.84 7.40
N ASP A 69 -6.20 -15.48 6.78
CA ASP A 69 -4.80 -15.50 7.17
C ASP A 69 -4.16 -14.17 6.77
N SER A 70 -3.71 -13.37 7.75
CA SER A 70 -3.10 -12.07 7.48
C SER A 70 -1.90 -12.12 6.52
N SER A 71 -1.27 -13.28 6.31
CA SER A 71 -0.17 -13.46 5.35
C SER A 71 -0.63 -13.44 3.89
N LEU A 72 -1.91 -13.69 3.62
CA LEU A 72 -2.53 -13.65 2.29
C LEU A 72 -3.25 -12.32 2.02
N ALA A 73 -3.01 -11.32 2.86
CA ALA A 73 -3.62 -10.01 2.71
C ALA A 73 -3.13 -9.37 1.39
N PRO A 74 -4.05 -8.82 0.56
CA PRO A 74 -3.68 -8.20 -0.69
C PRO A 74 -2.70 -7.03 -0.51
N PHE A 75 -1.79 -6.87 -1.46
CA PHE A 75 -0.77 -5.84 -1.44
C PHE A 75 -1.33 -4.50 -1.89
N LEU A 76 -1.18 -3.48 -1.05
CA LEU A 76 -1.49 -2.09 -1.39
C LEU A 76 -0.51 -1.55 -2.46
N MET A 77 0.74 -2.00 -2.33
CA MET A 77 1.89 -1.72 -3.18
C MET A 77 2.96 -2.81 -2.95
N LYS A 78 4.11 -2.73 -3.63
CA LYS A 78 5.20 -3.73 -3.58
C LYS A 78 5.46 -4.25 -2.16
N ASP A 79 5.32 -5.56 -1.96
CA ASP A 79 5.59 -6.26 -0.71
C ASP A 79 4.92 -5.64 0.54
N THR A 80 3.81 -4.92 0.35
CA THR A 80 3.15 -4.12 1.40
C THR A 80 1.69 -4.56 1.54
N PRO A 81 1.40 -5.61 2.33
CA PRO A 81 0.04 -6.07 2.57
C PRO A 81 -0.78 -5.04 3.34
N ILE A 82 -2.08 -4.96 3.01
CA ILE A 82 -3.02 -4.20 3.82
C ILE A 82 -3.16 -4.80 5.23
N THR A 83 -3.40 -3.98 6.24
CA THR A 83 -3.60 -4.45 7.60
C THR A 83 -5.10 -4.69 7.88
N ASP A 84 -5.56 -5.95 7.93
CA ASP A 84 -6.97 -6.29 8.25
C ASP A 84 -7.20 -6.50 9.76
N TYR A 85 -7.58 -5.43 10.46
CA TYR A 85 -7.89 -5.44 11.90
C TYR A 85 -9.14 -6.23 12.29
N ARG A 86 -9.94 -6.71 11.32
CA ARG A 86 -11.05 -7.65 11.58
C ARG A 86 -10.56 -9.09 11.72
N SER A 87 -9.36 -9.40 11.21
CA SER A 87 -8.81 -10.76 11.24
C SER A 87 -8.63 -11.24 12.69
N GLY A 88 -9.22 -12.39 13.01
CA GLY A 88 -9.08 -13.01 14.32
C GLY A 88 -7.63 -13.41 14.63
N ASP A 89 -6.84 -13.75 13.60
CA ASP A 89 -5.42 -14.03 13.74
C ASP A 89 -4.63 -12.76 14.09
N LEU A 90 -4.86 -11.66 13.37
CA LEU A 90 -4.22 -10.39 13.69
C LEU A 90 -4.57 -9.92 15.10
N GLN A 91 -5.85 -9.95 15.47
CA GLN A 91 -6.28 -9.58 16.82
C GLN A 91 -5.65 -10.46 17.91
N LYS A 92 -5.46 -11.76 17.64
CA LYS A 92 -4.74 -12.66 18.55
C LYS A 92 -3.29 -12.23 18.70
N LYS A 93 -2.58 -11.97 17.60
CA LYS A 93 -1.18 -11.50 17.60
C LYS A 93 -1.05 -10.18 18.37
N ILE A 94 -1.98 -9.25 18.19
CA ILE A 94 -2.05 -7.99 18.94
C ILE A 94 -2.21 -8.24 20.44
N ARG A 95 -3.18 -9.07 20.86
CA ARG A 95 -3.37 -9.42 22.28
C ARG A 95 -2.14 -10.08 22.92
N GLU A 96 -1.39 -10.85 22.13
CA GLU A 96 -0.15 -11.49 22.56
C GLU A 96 1.08 -10.56 22.48
N GLY A 97 0.91 -9.29 22.09
CA GLY A 97 1.98 -8.30 21.97
C GLY A 97 2.88 -8.48 20.75
N ARG A 98 2.53 -9.37 19.80
CA ARG A 98 3.29 -9.60 18.56
C ARG A 98 2.79 -8.65 17.46
N ILE A 99 3.14 -7.37 17.59
CA ILE A 99 2.59 -6.29 16.75
C ILE A 99 3.55 -5.77 15.69
N GLU A 100 4.86 -5.86 15.93
CA GLU A 100 5.91 -5.33 15.07
C GLU A 100 5.98 -6.07 13.73
N GLY A 101 6.06 -5.33 12.62
CA GLY A 101 5.99 -5.87 11.26
C GLY A 101 4.62 -6.41 10.86
N ILE A 102 3.56 -6.16 11.63
CA ILE A 102 2.22 -6.69 11.32
C ILE A 102 1.14 -5.61 11.46
N ALA A 103 1.08 -4.97 12.62
CA ALA A 103 0.14 -3.87 12.93
C ALA A 103 0.85 -2.61 13.45
N ALA A 104 2.17 -2.69 13.59
CA ALA A 104 3.06 -1.60 13.95
C ALA A 104 4.36 -1.74 13.14
N PRO A 105 4.97 -0.62 12.73
CA PRO A 105 6.23 -0.62 12.00
C PRO A 105 7.41 -1.12 12.84
N THR A 106 8.50 -1.51 12.18
CA THR A 106 9.71 -2.04 12.85
C THR A 106 10.65 -0.91 13.22
N THR A 107 10.38 -0.24 14.34
CA THR A 107 11.16 0.94 14.79
C THR A 107 12.06 0.66 16.00
N GLY A 108 11.86 -0.47 16.68
CA GLY A 108 12.50 -0.74 17.97
C GLY A 108 12.04 0.18 19.12
N GLN A 109 10.98 0.98 18.94
CA GLN A 109 10.40 1.86 19.96
C GLN A 109 9.12 1.26 20.57
N ASP A 110 8.73 1.71 21.78
CA ASP A 110 7.45 1.36 22.41
C ASP A 110 6.72 2.63 22.96
N PRO A 111 5.57 3.05 22.38
CA PRO A 111 4.92 2.45 21.21
C PRO A 111 5.74 2.68 19.93
N PRO A 112 5.68 1.78 18.93
CA PRO A 112 6.47 1.92 17.71
C PRO A 112 6.19 3.20 16.89
N ILE A 113 4.97 3.73 17.01
CA ILE A 113 4.51 5.03 16.46
C ILE A 113 3.55 5.68 17.46
N PRO A 114 3.33 7.01 17.40
CA PRO A 114 2.45 7.71 18.34
C PRO A 114 1.01 7.15 18.40
N PRO A 115 0.29 7.40 19.51
CA PRO A 115 -1.12 6.98 19.65
C PRO A 115 -2.07 7.55 18.58
N SER A 116 -1.72 8.68 17.94
CA SER A 116 -2.49 9.34 16.88
C SER A 116 -2.32 8.70 15.50
N CYS A 117 -1.39 7.76 15.35
CA CYS A 117 -1.07 7.13 14.08
C CYS A 117 -1.80 5.80 13.87
N ALA A 118 -2.35 5.62 12.67
CA ALA A 118 -2.96 4.39 12.20
C ALA A 118 -2.08 3.75 11.12
N ALA A 119 -1.73 2.48 11.29
CA ALA A 119 -1.08 1.70 10.25
C ALA A 119 -2.13 1.19 9.26
N ILE A 120 -2.03 1.59 7.99
CA ILE A 120 -2.97 1.21 6.93
C ILE A 120 -2.46 -0.02 6.18
N ALA A 121 -1.15 -0.06 5.92
CA ALA A 121 -0.45 -1.20 5.36
C ALA A 121 0.97 -1.24 5.93
N ILE A 122 1.43 -2.43 6.32
CA ILE A 122 2.75 -2.64 6.94
C ILE A 122 3.39 -3.87 6.32
N SER A 123 4.61 -3.70 5.81
CA SER A 123 5.43 -4.80 5.37
C SER A 123 6.00 -5.58 6.58
N PRO A 124 5.89 -6.92 6.60
CA PRO A 124 6.53 -7.76 7.63
C PRO A 124 8.05 -7.88 7.47
N GLY A 125 8.63 -7.34 6.40
CA GLY A 125 10.06 -7.32 6.16
C GLY A 125 10.56 -5.99 5.60
N ARG A 126 11.85 -5.92 5.27
CA ARG A 126 12.52 -4.71 4.76
C ARG A 126 12.31 -4.43 3.26
N ASN A 127 11.54 -5.27 2.57
CA ASN A 127 11.42 -5.21 1.11
C ASN A 127 10.23 -4.36 0.62
N GLY A 128 9.24 -4.16 1.49
CA GLY A 128 8.07 -3.33 1.27
C GLY A 128 8.11 -2.06 2.11
N TYR A 129 6.94 -1.44 2.24
CA TYR A 129 6.77 -0.12 2.86
C TYR A 129 5.87 -0.18 4.09
N GLU A 130 5.80 0.96 4.74
CA GLU A 130 4.91 1.29 5.83
C GLU A 130 4.08 2.49 5.36
N VAL A 131 2.75 2.36 5.45
CA VAL A 131 1.80 3.43 5.13
C VAL A 131 1.03 3.76 6.39
N ILE A 132 1.35 4.92 6.95
CA ILE A 132 0.86 5.36 8.26
C ILE A 132 0.07 6.65 8.07
N LEU A 133 -1.18 6.69 8.51
CA LEU A 133 -1.95 7.92 8.60
C LEU A 133 -1.81 8.49 10.01
N ASP A 134 -1.46 9.76 10.14
CA ASP A 134 -1.56 10.45 11.42
C ASP A 134 -2.84 11.29 11.51
N THR A 135 -3.65 11.01 12.53
CA THR A 135 -4.91 11.73 12.77
C THR A 135 -4.71 13.12 13.41
N ASP A 136 -3.52 13.45 13.92
CA ASP A 136 -3.24 14.77 14.49
C ASP A 136 -2.99 15.85 13.42
N ASP A 137 -2.42 15.48 12.26
CA ASP A 137 -2.15 16.42 11.16
C ASP A 137 -2.82 16.06 9.82
N GLY A 138 -3.41 14.87 9.74
CA GLY A 138 -4.17 14.37 8.61
C GLY A 138 -3.32 13.85 7.45
N TYR A 139 -2.00 13.68 7.63
CA TYR A 139 -1.11 13.29 6.54
C TYR A 139 -0.79 11.79 6.53
N VAL A 140 -0.48 11.30 5.32
CA VAL A 140 0.03 9.95 5.10
C VAL A 140 1.56 10.01 5.06
N TYR A 141 2.18 9.20 5.91
CA TYR A 141 3.61 8.93 5.96
C TYR A 141 3.89 7.62 5.23
N TRP A 142 4.77 7.67 4.24
CA TRP A 142 5.13 6.54 3.39
C TRP A 142 6.66 6.41 3.28
N GLY A 143 7.17 5.24 3.67
CA GLY A 143 8.58 4.87 3.60
C GLY A 143 8.78 3.40 3.96
N ASP A 144 9.96 2.84 3.75
CA ASP A 144 10.33 1.52 4.25
C ASP A 144 10.73 1.58 5.73
N ALA A 145 11.16 0.44 6.30
CA ALA A 145 11.54 0.34 7.71
C ALA A 145 12.74 1.22 8.09
N ASP A 146 13.57 1.63 7.11
CA ASP A 146 14.69 2.56 7.30
C ASP A 146 14.31 3.99 6.84
N GLY A 147 13.02 4.22 6.53
CA GLY A 147 12.47 5.49 6.08
C GLY A 147 12.78 5.82 4.62
N GLN A 148 13.19 4.87 3.78
CA GLN A 148 13.48 5.13 2.37
C GLN A 148 12.23 5.00 1.51
N HIS A 149 12.24 5.62 0.33
CA HIS A 149 11.13 5.60 -0.59
C HIS A 149 11.62 5.71 -2.04
N ASP A 150 10.82 5.17 -2.96
CA ASP A 150 11.17 5.16 -4.39
C ASP A 150 10.85 6.50 -5.08
N GLU A 151 10.06 7.36 -4.42
CA GLU A 151 9.57 8.62 -4.98
C GLU A 151 10.44 9.82 -4.61
N HIS A 152 10.40 10.87 -5.43
CA HIS A 152 11.01 12.15 -5.05
C HIS A 152 10.31 12.71 -3.81
N ALA A 153 11.09 13.34 -2.93
CA ALA A 153 10.55 13.95 -1.74
C ALA A 153 9.55 15.07 -2.10
N PRO A 154 8.29 15.01 -1.64
CA PRO A 154 7.32 16.05 -1.90
C PRO A 154 7.68 17.32 -1.10
N ALA A 155 7.21 18.47 -1.57
CA ALA A 155 7.47 19.77 -0.92
C ALA A 155 7.01 19.78 0.56
N LEU A 156 5.98 18.99 0.89
CA LEU A 156 5.43 18.87 2.23
C LEU A 156 6.45 18.39 3.27
N ASN A 157 7.43 17.55 2.90
CA ASN A 157 8.51 17.15 3.81
C ASN A 157 9.30 18.37 4.33
N GLY A 158 9.57 19.34 3.45
CA GLY A 158 10.26 20.59 3.80
C GLY A 158 9.44 21.41 4.80
N THR A 159 8.15 21.57 4.54
CA THR A 159 7.22 22.28 5.45
C THR A 159 7.14 21.61 6.82
N LEU A 160 7.08 20.28 6.89
CA LEU A 160 7.05 19.58 8.18
C LEU A 160 8.38 19.64 8.92
N LYS A 161 9.51 19.62 8.21
CA LYS A 161 10.83 19.84 8.81
C LYS A 161 10.94 21.22 9.44
N GLU A 162 10.40 22.25 8.82
CA GLU A 162 10.33 23.59 9.41
C GLU A 162 9.41 23.65 10.63
N ARG A 163 8.28 22.94 10.59
CA ARG A 163 7.27 22.93 11.66
C ARG A 163 7.72 22.16 12.91
N PHE A 164 8.34 21.00 12.72
CA PHE A 164 8.63 20.03 13.79
C PHE A 164 10.13 19.83 14.04
N GLY A 165 11.00 20.48 13.26
CA GLY A 165 12.44 20.35 13.39
C GLY A 165 12.92 20.71 14.80
N GLY A 166 13.65 19.78 15.43
CA GLY A 166 14.18 19.95 16.77
C GLY A 166 13.21 19.65 17.91
N ASP A 167 11.99 19.19 17.62
CA ASP A 167 11.07 18.65 18.62
C ASP A 167 11.24 17.12 18.74
N PRO A 168 11.79 16.61 19.86
CA PRO A 168 11.99 15.17 20.07
C PRO A 168 10.69 14.36 19.98
N ALA A 169 9.53 14.95 20.31
CA ALA A 169 8.25 14.23 20.23
C ALA A 169 7.78 13.99 18.78
N ASN A 170 8.32 14.74 17.82
CA ASN A 170 7.96 14.67 16.40
C ASN A 170 9.12 14.22 15.51
N GLU A 171 10.25 13.82 16.09
CA GLU A 171 11.44 13.39 15.34
C GLU A 171 11.13 12.19 14.42
N TRP A 172 10.24 11.29 14.84
CA TRP A 172 9.79 10.14 14.04
C TRP A 172 9.19 10.57 12.67
N ARG A 173 8.53 11.73 12.60
CA ARG A 173 7.95 12.26 11.34
C ARG A 173 9.02 12.60 10.31
N LEU A 174 10.24 12.86 10.78
CA LEU A 174 11.38 13.30 9.99
C LEU A 174 12.37 12.15 9.75
N ALA A 175 12.06 10.93 10.19
CA ALA A 175 12.89 9.74 10.09
C ALA A 175 12.86 9.10 8.69
N GLY A 176 12.90 9.93 7.63
CA GLY A 176 13.00 9.49 6.24
C GLY A 176 11.69 9.42 5.45
N PHE A 177 10.53 9.36 6.11
CA PHE A 177 9.23 9.25 5.41
C PHE A 177 8.98 10.38 4.40
N ASN A 178 8.43 10.02 3.25
CA ASN A 178 7.69 10.97 2.43
C ASN A 178 6.31 11.20 3.00
N VAL A 179 5.87 12.46 2.93
CA VAL A 179 4.63 12.91 3.55
C VAL A 179 3.71 13.50 2.49
N TYR A 180 2.47 13.04 2.49
CA TYR A 180 1.48 13.41 1.48
C TYR A 180 0.15 13.77 2.12
N GLU A 181 -0.60 14.64 1.43
CA GLU A 181 -2.04 14.67 1.63
C GLU A 181 -2.64 13.34 1.16
N PRO A 182 -3.69 12.82 1.81
CA PRO A 182 -4.26 11.52 1.42
C PRO A 182 -4.67 11.44 -0.06
N ALA A 183 -5.25 12.51 -0.61
CA ALA A 183 -5.66 12.55 -2.01
C ALA A 183 -4.45 12.42 -2.96
N ASP A 184 -3.39 13.18 -2.70
CA ASP A 184 -2.16 13.14 -3.50
C ASP A 184 -1.47 11.77 -3.40
N PHE A 185 -1.45 11.16 -2.21
CA PHE A 185 -0.89 9.83 -2.00
C PHE A 185 -1.58 8.78 -2.87
N PHE A 186 -2.91 8.67 -2.80
CA PHE A 186 -3.63 7.66 -3.55
C PHE A 186 -3.60 7.93 -5.06
N GLU A 187 -3.62 9.20 -5.48
CA GLU A 187 -3.48 9.54 -6.90
C GLU A 187 -2.09 9.20 -7.43
N LEU A 188 -1.03 9.46 -6.67
CA LEU A 188 0.34 9.07 -7.00
C LEU A 188 0.45 7.54 -7.15
N CYS A 189 -0.15 6.77 -6.24
CA CYS A 189 -0.18 5.32 -6.37
C CYS A 189 -0.91 4.87 -7.64
N LYS A 190 -2.07 5.44 -7.97
CA LYS A 190 -2.78 5.14 -9.24
C LYS A 190 -1.93 5.49 -10.45
N GLU A 191 -1.27 6.64 -10.43
CA GLU A 191 -0.36 7.08 -11.50
C GLU A 191 0.74 6.06 -11.75
N ARG A 192 1.32 5.45 -10.71
CA ARG A 192 2.33 4.39 -10.88
C ARG A 192 1.81 3.15 -11.61
N TYR A 193 0.53 2.78 -11.44
CA TYR A 193 -0.09 1.75 -12.26
C TYR A 193 -0.33 2.22 -13.70
N ARG A 194 -0.84 3.45 -13.89
CA ARG A 194 -1.09 4.01 -15.23
C ARG A 194 0.19 4.07 -16.07
N GLU A 195 1.30 4.45 -15.45
CA GLU A 195 2.64 4.47 -16.05
C GLU A 195 3.25 3.07 -16.23
N LEU A 196 2.60 2.02 -15.72
CA LEU A 196 3.14 0.66 -15.64
C LEU A 196 4.47 0.60 -14.88
N SER A 197 4.72 1.54 -13.96
CA SER A 197 5.81 1.39 -12.99
C SER A 197 5.47 0.32 -11.97
N TRP A 198 4.17 0.17 -11.64
CA TRP A 198 3.63 -0.93 -10.86
C TRP A 198 2.68 -1.77 -11.72
N ILE A 199 2.85 -3.08 -11.69
CA ILE A 199 1.99 -4.04 -12.39
C ILE A 199 1.56 -5.12 -11.39
N GLY A 200 0.27 -5.17 -11.08
CA GLY A 200 -0.27 -6.23 -10.24
C GLY A 200 -0.43 -7.53 -11.03
N LEU A 201 0.08 -8.63 -10.49
CA LEU A 201 0.02 -9.97 -11.07
C LEU A 201 -0.88 -10.92 -10.27
N GLY A 202 -1.43 -10.42 -9.17
CA GLY A 202 -2.33 -11.11 -8.27
C GLY A 202 -2.49 -10.31 -6.97
N PRO A 203 -3.29 -10.79 -6.00
CA PRO A 203 -3.48 -10.10 -4.74
C PRO A 203 -2.16 -9.93 -3.96
N GLU A 204 -1.24 -10.89 -4.05
CA GLU A 204 -0.02 -10.97 -3.22
C GLU A 204 1.26 -10.83 -4.07
N TYR A 205 1.14 -10.46 -5.35
CA TYR A 205 2.29 -10.39 -6.24
C TYR A 205 2.20 -9.20 -7.20
N MET A 206 3.30 -8.45 -7.27
CA MET A 206 3.42 -7.27 -8.10
C MET A 206 4.81 -7.22 -8.74
N SER A 207 4.87 -6.82 -10.01
CA SER A 207 6.11 -6.41 -10.68
C SER A 207 6.26 -4.90 -10.55
N VAL A 208 7.43 -4.43 -10.11
CA VAL A 208 7.69 -3.02 -9.82
C VAL A 208 9.01 -2.56 -10.39
N MET A 209 8.96 -1.47 -11.16
CA MET A 209 10.12 -0.73 -11.64
C MET A 209 10.44 0.39 -10.63
N ARG A 210 11.53 0.22 -9.88
CA ARG A 210 11.99 1.23 -8.92
C ARG A 210 12.73 2.37 -9.63
N ARG A 211 12.32 3.62 -9.41
CA ARG A 211 12.93 4.80 -10.06
C ARG A 211 14.39 5.09 -9.64
N ASN A 212 14.82 4.67 -8.44
CA ASN A 212 16.15 4.95 -7.89
C ASN A 212 17.13 3.77 -7.92
N MET A 213 16.71 2.62 -8.45
CA MET A 213 17.63 1.53 -8.76
C MET A 213 18.12 1.80 -10.18
N ASN A 214 19.40 2.10 -10.34
CA ASN A 214 20.08 2.43 -11.60
C ASN A 214 20.08 1.28 -12.64
N TRP A 215 19.06 0.43 -12.63
CA TRP A 215 18.74 -0.56 -13.63
C TRP A 215 17.90 0.16 -14.70
N GLU A 216 18.59 0.94 -15.53
CA GLU A 216 18.09 1.25 -16.87
C GLU A 216 17.97 -0.10 -17.59
N TYR A 217 16.81 -0.74 -17.53
CA TYR A 217 16.53 -1.77 -18.52
C TYR A 217 16.29 -1.05 -19.83
N GLU A 218 17.26 -1.21 -20.73
CA GLU A 218 17.33 -0.54 -22.00
C GLU A 218 15.97 -0.60 -22.72
N SER A 219 15.64 0.52 -23.36
CA SER A 219 14.46 0.67 -24.21
C SER A 219 14.43 -0.31 -25.40
N GLU A 220 15.52 -1.05 -25.62
CA GLU A 220 15.69 -2.08 -26.63
C GLU A 220 16.02 -3.42 -25.95
N PRO A 221 15.59 -4.57 -26.54
CA PRO A 221 15.94 -5.88 -25.99
C PRO A 221 17.46 -6.03 -26.00
N ASP A 222 18.06 -6.03 -24.80
CA ASP A 222 19.43 -6.48 -24.64
C ASP A 222 19.52 -7.89 -25.21
N SER A 223 20.42 -8.13 -26.16
CA SER A 223 20.61 -9.46 -26.77
C SER A 223 21.03 -10.53 -25.76
N ASP A 224 21.41 -10.08 -24.56
CA ASP A 224 21.83 -10.88 -23.41
C ASP A 224 20.71 -11.08 -22.37
N SER A 225 19.53 -10.49 -22.57
CA SER A 225 18.35 -10.83 -21.77
C SER A 225 17.92 -12.25 -22.14
N ASP A 226 17.89 -13.14 -21.16
CA ASP A 226 17.53 -14.54 -21.38
C ASP A 226 16.17 -14.60 -22.11
N PRO A 227 16.12 -15.13 -23.34
CA PRO A 227 14.86 -15.25 -24.08
C PRO A 227 13.84 -16.12 -23.32
N GLU A 228 14.28 -16.90 -22.32
CA GLU A 228 13.42 -17.67 -21.42
C GLU A 228 12.90 -16.89 -20.18
N ASP A 229 13.36 -15.66 -19.91
CA ASP A 229 12.83 -14.86 -18.79
C ASP A 229 11.50 -14.20 -19.18
N ASP A 230 10.42 -14.97 -19.07
CA ASP A 230 9.05 -14.56 -19.33
C ASP A 230 8.50 -13.52 -18.33
N PHE A 231 9.25 -13.19 -17.27
CA PHE A 231 8.80 -12.37 -16.15
C PHE A 231 9.49 -11.01 -16.03
N SER A 232 10.28 -10.58 -17.02
CA SER A 232 10.85 -9.24 -17.00
C SER A 232 9.73 -8.17 -17.04
N HIS A 233 9.86 -7.13 -16.21
CA HIS A 233 8.84 -6.08 -16.03
C HIS A 233 8.39 -5.47 -17.36
N ASN A 234 9.35 -5.22 -18.27
CA ASN A 234 9.09 -4.67 -19.61
C ASN A 234 8.24 -5.59 -20.49
N LYS A 235 8.46 -6.92 -20.44
CA LYS A 235 7.63 -7.89 -21.18
C LYS A 235 6.19 -7.88 -20.65
N ILE A 236 6.02 -7.87 -19.33
CA ILE A 236 4.70 -7.81 -18.68
C ILE A 236 3.99 -6.49 -19.07
N ALA A 237 4.68 -5.35 -19.01
CA ALA A 237 4.15 -4.06 -19.41
C ALA A 237 3.66 -4.05 -20.86
N ARG A 238 4.41 -4.66 -21.79
CA ARG A 238 3.99 -4.82 -23.20
C ARG A 238 2.73 -5.65 -23.32
N LYS A 239 2.62 -6.77 -22.59
CA LYS A 239 1.42 -7.63 -22.56
C LYS A 239 0.20 -6.85 -22.02
N MET A 240 0.37 -6.07 -20.96
CA MET A 240 -0.70 -5.23 -20.39
C MET A 240 -1.16 -4.13 -21.35
N LYS A 241 -0.22 -3.49 -22.07
CA LYS A 241 -0.54 -2.54 -23.17
C LYS A 241 -1.27 -3.21 -24.33
N LYS A 242 -0.85 -4.42 -24.76
CA LYS A 242 -1.55 -5.20 -25.79
C LYS A 242 -2.99 -5.53 -25.38
N ALA A 243 -3.25 -5.63 -24.08
CA ALA A 243 -4.57 -5.80 -23.49
C ALA A 243 -5.37 -4.48 -23.31
N GLY A 244 -4.86 -3.34 -23.75
CA GLY A 244 -5.58 -2.06 -23.75
C GLY A 244 -5.35 -1.17 -22.54
N TRP A 245 -4.39 -1.49 -21.66
CA TRP A 245 -4.04 -0.61 -20.54
C TRP A 245 -3.51 0.77 -21.04
N PRO A 246 -3.86 1.90 -20.39
CA PRO A 246 -4.57 2.02 -19.12
C PRO A 246 -6.09 2.04 -19.19
N GLY A 247 -6.69 1.77 -20.36
CA GLY A 247 -8.12 1.92 -20.59
C GLY A 247 -8.55 3.36 -20.30
N ASP A 248 -9.44 3.55 -19.32
CA ASP A 248 -9.89 4.86 -18.87
C ASP A 248 -8.98 5.51 -17.80
N GLY A 249 -7.95 4.80 -17.33
CA GLY A 249 -7.06 5.23 -16.24
C GLY A 249 -7.57 4.91 -14.84
N GLU A 250 -8.81 4.45 -14.67
CA GLU A 250 -9.40 4.06 -13.38
C GLU A 250 -9.53 2.55 -13.22
N GLY A 251 -8.91 1.79 -14.11
CA GLY A 251 -8.93 0.33 -14.12
C GLY A 251 -10.13 -0.25 -14.87
N HIS A 252 -10.86 0.56 -15.65
CA HIS A 252 -11.86 0.10 -16.61
C HIS A 252 -11.31 0.13 -18.03
N ASP A 253 -12.11 -0.36 -18.99
CA ASP A 253 -11.83 -0.31 -20.43
C ASP A 253 -10.49 -0.94 -20.88
N TRP A 254 -9.96 -1.88 -20.09
CA TRP A 254 -8.85 -2.76 -20.47
C TRP A 254 -9.28 -4.23 -20.33
N ASP A 255 -8.67 -5.12 -21.12
CA ASP A 255 -9.06 -6.53 -21.21
C ASP A 255 -8.19 -7.40 -20.29
N ARG A 256 -8.61 -7.52 -19.03
CA ARG A 256 -7.92 -8.35 -18.03
C ARG A 256 -7.76 -9.81 -18.46
N THR A 257 -8.80 -10.40 -19.04
CA THR A 257 -8.76 -11.81 -19.50
C THR A 257 -7.76 -11.98 -20.64
N ARG A 258 -7.68 -11.01 -21.57
CA ARG A 258 -6.64 -11.02 -22.60
C ARG A 258 -5.24 -10.87 -22.01
N PHE A 259 -5.05 -10.03 -21.00
CA PHE A 259 -3.77 -9.92 -20.31
C PHE A 259 -3.35 -11.24 -19.65
N GLU A 260 -4.27 -11.89 -18.91
CA GLU A 260 -4.04 -13.19 -18.29
C GLU A 260 -3.68 -14.26 -19.34
N ASN A 261 -4.41 -14.32 -20.46
CA ASN A 261 -4.08 -15.21 -21.57
C ASN A 261 -2.71 -14.93 -22.20
N LEU A 262 -2.29 -13.66 -22.29
CA LEU A 262 -0.96 -13.27 -22.80
C LEU A 262 0.16 -13.66 -21.82
N LEU A 263 -0.11 -13.69 -20.51
CA LEU A 263 0.84 -14.19 -19.53
C LEU A 263 1.06 -15.70 -19.70
N ASP A 264 -0.01 -16.47 -19.89
CA ASP A 264 0.02 -17.93 -20.01
C ASP A 264 0.66 -18.46 -21.31
N GLN A 265 0.64 -17.68 -22.40
CA GLN A 265 1.10 -18.11 -23.73
C GLN A 265 2.63 -18.16 -23.92
N GLY A 266 3.45 -17.70 -22.97
CA GLY A 266 4.90 -17.57 -23.19
C GLY A 266 5.24 -16.68 -24.40
N ASN A 267 6.49 -16.71 -24.89
CA ASN A 267 6.93 -15.91 -26.06
C ASN A 267 6.46 -16.48 -27.43
N ASP A 268 5.64 -17.53 -27.48
CA ASP A 268 5.31 -18.27 -28.71
C ASP A 268 4.17 -17.67 -29.57
N ALA A 269 3.54 -16.58 -29.13
CA ALA A 269 2.51 -15.90 -29.89
C ALA A 269 3.07 -14.64 -30.58
N GLU A 270 3.66 -14.86 -31.76
CA GLU A 270 4.01 -13.91 -32.85
C GLU A 270 4.25 -12.44 -32.44
N GLU A 271 5.52 -12.02 -32.49
CA GLU A 271 5.94 -10.62 -32.58
C GLU A 271 5.28 -9.86 -33.74
#